data_AF-A0A7C9FDG1-F1
#
_entry.id   AF-A0A7C9FDG1-F1
#
_cell.length_a   1.000
_cell.length_b   1.000
_cell.length_c   1.000
_cell.angle_alpha   90.00
_cell.angle_beta   90.00
_cell.angle_gamma   90.00
#
_symmetry.space_group_name_H-M   'P 1'
#
loop_
_entity.id
_entity.type
_entity.pdbx_description
1 polymer ?
#
loop_
_entity_poly.entity_id
_entity_poly.type
_entity_poly.pdbx_seq_one_letter_code
_entity_poly.pdbx_strand_id
1 'polypeptide(L)'
;VRYFPNFRRTLDAAKAVIKEKKYACSKTDAIINLSDDDKLQNLMVAETCSDLYKIVGEDFWVATWCNSMASEGKQLEGTRITLLKSGEHGFDFAIRTPCTPARWDEFETEMTMAWEALCNAYSEAYGSTDFDALENVRDAILRITFYWYNFMPLSRGSAAVGFVVLLGLFLAANMEFTESIPQGVQVDWEAILTFDSSSFVESIKKWLYPALKVTTSWKDYPDVASTFSTTGSVIAALSSYNN
;
A
#
# COMPACT_ATOMS: atom_id res chain seq x y z
N VAL A 1 -3.34 19.04 3.45
CA VAL A 1 -4.30 18.02 2.97
C VAL A 1 -3.50 16.85 2.39
N ARG A 2 -3.58 15.64 2.96
CA ARG A 2 -2.75 14.46 2.59
C ARG A 2 -2.94 13.98 1.14
N TYR A 3 -4.17 14.05 0.64
CA TYR A 3 -4.59 13.52 -0.65
C TYR A 3 -4.33 14.47 -1.82
N PHE A 4 -4.33 15.78 -1.55
CA PHE A 4 -4.20 16.83 -2.58
C PHE A 4 -2.92 16.71 -3.43
N PRO A 5 -1.73 16.45 -2.85
CA PRO A 5 -0.50 16.26 -3.63
C PRO A 5 -0.56 15.09 -4.63
N ASN A 6 -1.41 14.08 -4.37
CA ASN A 6 -1.53 12.90 -5.23
C ASN A 6 -2.66 13.02 -6.26
N PHE A 7 -3.41 14.13 -6.28
CA PHE A 7 -4.57 14.31 -7.17
C PHE A 7 -4.27 13.91 -8.62
N ARG A 8 -3.20 14.47 -9.20
CA ARG A 8 -2.88 14.21 -10.60
C ARG A 8 -2.52 12.74 -10.86
N ARG A 9 -1.72 12.15 -9.98
CA ARG A 9 -1.34 10.72 -10.06
C ARG A 9 -2.56 9.81 -9.97
N THR A 10 -3.49 10.12 -9.06
CA THR A 10 -4.74 9.37 -8.91
C THR A 10 -5.67 9.54 -10.12
N LEU A 11 -5.75 10.75 -10.67
CA LEU A 11 -6.51 11.02 -11.90
C LEU A 11 -5.96 10.21 -13.07
N ASP A 12 -4.64 10.21 -13.26
CA ASP A 12 -3.96 9.47 -14.32
C ASP A 12 -4.10 7.96 -14.13
N ALA A 13 -4.05 7.47 -12.88
CA ALA A 13 -4.34 6.07 -12.56
C ALA A 13 -5.77 5.68 -12.92
N ALA A 14 -6.78 6.49 -12.56
CA ALA A 14 -8.17 6.24 -12.96
C ALA A 14 -8.33 6.18 -14.48
N LYS A 15 -7.67 7.09 -15.20
CA LYS A 15 -7.67 7.12 -16.67
C LYS A 15 -7.05 5.86 -17.26
N ALA A 16 -5.90 5.43 -16.74
CA ALA A 16 -5.23 4.20 -17.15
C ALA A 16 -6.11 2.96 -16.93
N VAL A 17 -6.75 2.87 -15.75
CA VAL A 17 -7.67 1.77 -15.42
C VAL A 17 -8.83 1.70 -16.40
N ILE A 18 -9.48 2.84 -16.70
CA ILE A 18 -10.59 2.88 -17.66
C ILE A 18 -10.10 2.51 -19.06
N LYS A 19 -8.94 3.02 -19.48
CA LYS A 19 -8.38 2.72 -20.80
C LYS A 19 -8.13 1.23 -20.99
N GLU A 20 -7.66 0.55 -19.97
CA GLU A 20 -7.38 -0.88 -19.98
C GLU A 20 -8.66 -1.71 -19.89
N LYS A 21 -9.50 -1.45 -18.88
CA LYS A 21 -10.70 -2.24 -18.61
C LYS A 21 -11.87 -1.93 -19.55
N LYS A 22 -11.86 -0.76 -20.20
CA LYS A 22 -12.93 -0.26 -21.09
C LYS A 22 -14.28 -0.05 -20.39
N TYR A 23 -14.31 0.00 -19.06
CA TYR A 23 -15.51 0.29 -18.29
C TYR A 23 -15.17 1.03 -16.99
N ALA A 24 -16.21 1.64 -16.42
CA ALA A 24 -16.26 2.07 -15.03
C ALA A 24 -17.48 1.43 -14.34
N CYS A 25 -17.58 1.55 -13.03
CA CYS A 25 -18.74 1.09 -12.28
C CYS A 25 -19.52 2.30 -11.77
N SER A 26 -20.84 2.29 -11.91
CA SER A 26 -21.71 3.34 -11.36
C SER A 26 -21.74 3.27 -9.83
N LYS A 27 -22.35 4.29 -9.22
CA LYS A 27 -22.61 4.30 -7.77
C LYS A 27 -23.43 3.09 -7.27
N THR A 28 -24.20 2.44 -8.14
CA THR A 28 -24.98 1.22 -7.82
C THR A 28 -24.30 -0.05 -8.30
N ASP A 29 -22.99 0.01 -8.55
CA ASP A 29 -22.16 -1.11 -9.04
C ASP A 29 -22.58 -1.66 -10.42
N ALA A 30 -23.30 -0.87 -11.22
CA ALA A 30 -23.62 -1.23 -12.60
C ALA A 30 -22.45 -0.89 -13.54
N ILE A 31 -22.24 -1.70 -14.58
CA ILE A 31 -21.17 -1.47 -15.55
C ILE A 31 -21.54 -0.30 -16.47
N ILE A 32 -20.68 0.70 -16.51
CA ILE A 32 -20.71 1.82 -17.47
C ILE A 32 -19.72 1.49 -18.58
N ASN A 33 -20.23 1.19 -19.78
CA ASN A 33 -19.39 0.87 -20.92
C ASN A 33 -18.69 2.13 -21.47
N LEU A 34 -17.36 2.08 -21.56
CA LEU A 34 -16.48 3.14 -22.05
C LEU A 34 -15.54 2.62 -23.15
N SER A 35 -15.97 1.60 -23.91
CA SER A 35 -15.18 1.00 -24.99
C SER A 35 -15.11 1.83 -26.27
N ASP A 36 -15.88 2.91 -26.36
CA ASP A 36 -15.90 3.82 -27.50
C ASP A 36 -14.57 4.58 -27.63
N ASP A 37 -13.95 4.53 -28.81
CA ASP A 37 -12.60 5.09 -29.03
C ASP A 37 -12.55 6.61 -28.84
N ASP A 38 -13.59 7.34 -29.27
CA ASP A 38 -13.65 8.79 -29.11
C ASP A 38 -13.78 9.17 -27.61
N LYS A 39 -14.60 8.43 -26.85
CA LYS A 39 -14.66 8.59 -25.38
C LYS A 39 -13.32 8.31 -24.73
N LEU A 40 -12.61 7.26 -25.15
CA LEU A 40 -11.30 6.92 -24.60
C LEU A 40 -10.24 7.98 -24.92
N GLN A 41 -10.23 8.52 -26.14
CA GLN A 41 -9.33 9.62 -26.53
C GLN A 41 -9.61 10.86 -25.69
N ASN A 42 -10.88 11.26 -25.57
CA ASN A 42 -11.29 12.39 -24.73
C ASN A 42 -10.93 12.18 -23.25
N LEU A 43 -11.06 10.94 -22.76
CA LEU A 43 -10.70 10.59 -21.40
C LEU A 43 -9.20 10.74 -21.15
N MET A 44 -8.35 10.41 -22.12
CA MET A 44 -6.90 10.55 -21.98
C MET A 44 -6.43 12.01 -21.90
N VAL A 45 -7.17 12.94 -22.47
CA VAL A 45 -6.87 14.39 -22.40
C VAL A 45 -7.56 15.10 -21.23
N ALA A 46 -8.45 14.43 -20.49
CA ALA A 46 -9.11 15.00 -19.32
C ALA A 46 -8.11 15.40 -18.23
N GLU A 47 -8.27 16.62 -17.68
CA GLU A 47 -7.39 17.19 -16.66
C GLU A 47 -8.07 17.44 -15.32
N THR A 48 -9.41 17.51 -15.30
CA THR A 48 -10.20 17.82 -14.12
C THR A 48 -11.24 16.74 -13.82
N CYS A 49 -11.76 16.73 -12.59
CA CYS A 49 -12.89 15.87 -12.23
C CYS A 49 -14.13 16.17 -13.10
N SER A 50 -14.33 17.44 -13.48
CA SER A 50 -15.46 17.80 -14.33
C SER A 50 -15.34 17.19 -15.72
N ASP A 51 -14.14 17.09 -16.27
CA ASP A 51 -13.92 16.52 -17.60
C ASP A 51 -14.23 15.02 -17.57
N LEU A 52 -13.67 14.30 -16.59
CA LEU A 52 -13.96 12.88 -16.40
C LEU A 52 -15.45 12.62 -16.20
N TYR A 53 -16.11 13.40 -15.35
CA TYR A 53 -17.54 13.23 -15.11
C TYR A 53 -18.37 13.45 -16.36
N LYS A 54 -18.06 14.47 -17.18
CA LYS A 54 -18.78 14.73 -18.45
C LYS A 54 -18.64 13.58 -19.43
N ILE A 55 -17.46 12.94 -19.49
CA ILE A 55 -17.17 11.85 -20.42
C ILE A 55 -17.86 10.56 -19.97
N VAL A 56 -17.80 10.25 -18.68
CA VAL A 56 -18.43 9.05 -18.11
C VAL A 56 -19.95 9.20 -18.06
N GLY A 57 -20.45 10.39 -17.69
CA GLY A 57 -21.86 10.78 -17.71
C GLY A 57 -22.57 10.72 -16.36
N GLU A 58 -22.01 10.04 -15.37
CA GLU A 58 -22.62 9.84 -14.04
C GLU A 58 -21.57 9.64 -12.93
N ASP A 59 -22.03 9.56 -11.68
CA ASP A 59 -21.21 9.18 -10.53
C ASP A 59 -20.61 7.78 -10.74
N PHE A 60 -19.29 7.66 -10.59
CA PHE A 60 -18.62 6.40 -10.89
C PHE A 60 -17.46 6.09 -9.95
N TRP A 61 -17.02 4.84 -10.01
CA TRP A 61 -15.78 4.38 -9.42
C TRP A 61 -15.05 3.40 -10.36
N VAL A 62 -13.74 3.31 -10.17
CA VAL A 62 -12.88 2.31 -10.81
C VAL A 62 -11.91 1.73 -9.80
N ALA A 63 -11.62 0.44 -9.88
CA ALA A 63 -10.64 -0.21 -9.02
C ALA A 63 -9.29 -0.32 -9.73
N THR A 64 -8.24 0.16 -9.05
CA THR A 64 -6.87 -0.28 -9.35
C THR A 64 -6.77 -1.79 -9.14
N TRP A 65 -5.67 -2.39 -9.57
CA TRP A 65 -5.39 -3.79 -9.31
C TRP A 65 -3.99 -3.95 -8.76
N CYS A 66 -3.78 -5.05 -8.05
CA CYS A 66 -2.45 -5.53 -7.73
C CYS A 66 -2.27 -6.95 -8.25
N ASN A 67 -1.10 -7.25 -8.77
CA ASN A 67 -0.74 -8.58 -9.22
C ASN A 67 -0.50 -9.48 -8.00
N SER A 68 -1.07 -10.68 -8.07
CA SER A 68 -0.91 -11.71 -7.07
C SER A 68 0.51 -12.26 -7.09
N MET A 69 1.09 -12.45 -5.90
CA MET A 69 2.26 -13.30 -5.73
C MET A 69 1.82 -14.76 -5.60
N ALA A 70 0.63 -15.01 -5.03
CA ALA A 70 0.10 -16.35 -4.75
C ALA A 70 -0.41 -17.13 -5.95
N SER A 71 -0.78 -16.44 -7.00
CA SER A 71 -1.42 -17.04 -8.16
C SER A 71 -0.96 -16.30 -9.39
N GLU A 72 -0.06 -16.93 -10.15
CA GLU A 72 0.50 -16.35 -11.37
C GLU A 72 -0.64 -15.89 -12.32
N GLY A 73 -0.54 -14.65 -12.80
CA GLY A 73 -1.53 -14.05 -13.69
C GLY A 73 -2.80 -13.55 -13.01
N LYS A 74 -3.01 -13.78 -11.71
CA LYS A 74 -4.18 -13.25 -10.99
C LYS A 74 -4.00 -11.77 -10.65
N GLN A 75 -5.02 -10.98 -10.94
CA GLN A 75 -5.14 -9.57 -10.52
C GLN A 75 -6.19 -9.46 -9.41
N LEU A 76 -5.80 -8.94 -8.25
CA LEU A 76 -6.71 -8.67 -7.15
C LEU A 76 -7.33 -7.28 -7.28
N GLU A 77 -8.52 -7.09 -6.70
CA GLU A 77 -9.12 -5.76 -6.59
C GLU A 77 -8.31 -4.89 -5.63
N GLY A 78 -7.70 -3.83 -6.16
CA GLY A 78 -6.95 -2.84 -5.40
C GLY A 78 -7.85 -1.81 -4.72
N THR A 79 -7.42 -0.56 -4.77
CA THR A 79 -8.17 0.56 -4.19
C THR A 79 -9.14 1.13 -5.23
N ARG A 80 -10.36 1.47 -4.81
CA ARG A 80 -11.34 2.15 -5.66
C ARG A 80 -11.06 3.64 -5.68
N ILE A 81 -10.93 4.22 -6.87
CA ILE A 81 -10.95 5.65 -7.11
C ILE A 81 -12.39 6.03 -7.43
N THR A 82 -12.98 6.92 -6.65
CA THR A 82 -14.38 7.34 -6.76
C THR A 82 -14.48 8.80 -7.17
N LEU A 83 -15.39 9.11 -8.08
CA LEU A 83 -15.72 10.47 -8.48
C LEU A 83 -17.23 10.65 -8.37
N LEU A 84 -17.64 11.45 -7.39
CA LEU A 84 -19.05 11.74 -7.10
C LEU A 84 -19.32 13.24 -7.25
N LYS A 85 -20.43 13.61 -7.88
CA LYS A 85 -20.86 15.01 -7.93
C LYS A 85 -21.39 15.44 -6.56
N SER A 86 -20.82 16.50 -6.01
CA SER A 86 -21.15 17.02 -4.67
C SER A 86 -21.77 18.41 -4.78
N GLY A 87 -23.09 18.50 -4.54
CA GLY A 87 -23.86 19.75 -4.63
C GLY A 87 -23.88 20.37 -6.03
N GLU A 88 -23.98 21.70 -6.09
CA GLU A 88 -24.09 22.45 -7.35
C GLU A 88 -22.74 22.71 -8.05
N HIS A 89 -21.62 22.69 -7.32
CA HIS A 89 -20.33 23.20 -7.83
C HIS A 89 -19.09 22.34 -7.51
N GLY A 90 -19.25 21.13 -6.95
CA GLY A 90 -18.12 20.32 -6.48
C GLY A 90 -18.10 18.87 -6.95
N PHE A 91 -16.94 18.24 -6.75
CA PHE A 91 -16.75 16.81 -6.90
C PHE A 91 -16.05 16.26 -5.66
N ASP A 92 -16.57 15.17 -5.12
CA ASP A 92 -15.87 14.34 -4.15
C ASP A 92 -15.02 13.32 -4.92
N PHE A 93 -13.73 13.66 -5.08
CA PHE A 93 -12.74 12.78 -5.66
C PHE A 93 -11.91 12.13 -4.54
N ALA A 94 -12.04 10.82 -4.40
CA ALA A 94 -11.51 10.09 -3.25
C ALA A 94 -11.03 8.70 -3.63
N ILE A 95 -10.23 8.12 -2.74
CA ILE A 95 -9.92 6.69 -2.77
C ILE A 95 -10.68 5.97 -1.66
N ARG A 96 -11.10 4.73 -1.91
CA ARG A 96 -11.81 3.87 -0.98
C ARG A 96 -11.28 2.44 -1.09
N THR A 97 -10.94 1.85 0.03
CA THR A 97 -10.64 0.43 0.09
C THR A 97 -11.94 -0.36 0.13
N PRO A 98 -12.17 -1.32 -0.77
CA PRO A 98 -13.31 -2.23 -0.67
C PRO A 98 -13.19 -3.11 0.58
N CYS A 99 -14.25 -3.16 1.38
CA CYS A 99 -14.34 -4.00 2.57
C CYS A 99 -15.27 -5.19 2.31
N THR A 100 -14.96 -6.00 1.29
CA THR A 100 -15.73 -7.19 0.95
C THR A 100 -15.05 -8.45 1.52
N PRO A 101 -15.81 -9.45 1.99
CA PRO A 101 -15.22 -10.71 2.50
C PRO A 101 -14.31 -11.39 1.47
N ALA A 102 -14.76 -11.49 0.21
CA ALA A 102 -13.97 -12.11 -0.85
C ALA A 102 -12.59 -11.44 -1.02
N ARG A 103 -12.52 -10.10 -0.96
CA ARG A 103 -11.25 -9.39 -1.04
C ARG A 103 -10.36 -9.66 0.17
N TRP A 104 -10.95 -9.83 1.35
CA TRP A 104 -10.18 -10.18 2.55
C TRP A 104 -9.52 -11.55 2.41
N ASP A 105 -10.26 -12.55 1.94
CA ASP A 105 -9.72 -13.90 1.71
C ASP A 105 -8.54 -13.87 0.71
N GLU A 106 -8.64 -13.04 -0.34
CA GLU A 106 -7.56 -12.87 -1.30
C GLU A 106 -6.32 -12.22 -0.68
N PHE A 107 -6.47 -11.12 0.05
CA PHE A 107 -5.33 -10.45 0.69
C PHE A 107 -4.77 -11.23 1.88
N GLU A 108 -5.57 -12.03 2.58
CA GLU A 108 -5.08 -12.98 3.58
C GLU A 108 -4.12 -13.99 2.95
N THR A 109 -4.47 -14.51 1.77
CA THR A 109 -3.59 -15.40 1.01
C THR A 109 -2.27 -14.71 0.64
N GLU A 110 -2.33 -13.49 0.08
CA GLU A 110 -1.12 -12.75 -0.29
C GLU A 110 -0.24 -12.40 0.92
N MET A 111 -0.86 -11.93 2.01
CA MET A 111 -0.14 -11.58 3.24
C MET A 111 0.52 -12.79 3.88
N THR A 112 -0.16 -13.94 3.90
CA THR A 112 0.37 -15.21 4.43
C THR A 112 1.62 -15.63 3.66
N MET A 113 1.55 -15.65 2.33
CA MET A 113 2.71 -16.06 1.57
C MET A 113 3.85 -15.04 1.62
N ALA A 114 3.55 -13.73 1.61
CA ALA A 114 4.58 -12.70 1.74
C ALA A 114 5.30 -12.82 3.10
N TRP A 115 4.56 -13.17 4.15
CA TRP A 115 5.10 -13.46 5.47
C TRP A 115 5.98 -14.71 5.49
N GLU A 116 5.54 -15.81 4.88
CA GLU A 116 6.33 -17.04 4.76
C GLU A 116 7.62 -16.81 3.97
N ALA A 117 7.55 -16.07 2.86
CA ALA A 117 8.71 -15.69 2.07
C ALA A 117 9.73 -14.86 2.88
N LEU A 118 9.24 -13.93 3.70
CA LEU A 118 10.08 -13.16 4.62
C LEU A 118 10.73 -14.05 5.68
N CYS A 119 9.96 -14.93 6.32
CA CYS A 119 10.47 -15.87 7.32
C CYS A 119 11.57 -16.77 6.75
N ASN A 120 11.35 -17.30 5.54
CA ASN A 120 12.33 -18.15 4.85
C ASN A 120 13.61 -17.37 4.52
N ALA A 121 13.48 -16.19 3.90
CA ALA A 121 14.62 -15.34 3.57
C ALA A 121 15.44 -14.95 4.81
N TYR A 122 14.77 -14.62 5.92
CA TYR A 122 15.46 -14.25 7.15
C TYR A 122 16.09 -15.46 7.85
N SER A 123 15.49 -16.64 7.77
CA SER A 123 16.08 -17.87 8.33
C SER A 123 17.40 -18.23 7.67
N GLU A 124 17.50 -18.03 6.35
CA GLU A 124 18.75 -18.23 5.59
C GLU A 124 19.82 -17.18 5.91
N ALA A 125 19.39 -15.94 6.15
CA ALA A 125 20.28 -14.82 6.48
C ALA A 125 20.40 -14.54 8.00
N TYR A 126 19.99 -15.49 8.84
CA TYR A 126 19.83 -15.26 10.28
C TYR A 126 21.13 -14.81 10.94
N GLY A 127 21.05 -13.70 11.69
CA GLY A 127 22.21 -13.11 12.37
C GLY A 127 23.20 -12.40 11.44
N SER A 128 22.93 -12.34 10.12
CA SER A 128 23.74 -11.57 9.20
C SER A 128 23.69 -10.08 9.51
N THR A 129 24.79 -9.41 9.21
CA THR A 129 24.93 -7.95 9.20
C THR A 129 25.41 -7.44 7.83
N ASP A 130 25.59 -8.34 6.87
CA ASP A 130 25.97 -8.01 5.51
C ASP A 130 24.73 -7.68 4.69
N PHE A 131 24.70 -6.48 4.10
CA PHE A 131 23.57 -6.01 3.32
C PHE A 131 23.35 -6.80 2.03
N ASP A 132 24.41 -7.38 1.45
CA ASP A 132 24.27 -8.20 0.25
C ASP A 132 23.57 -9.51 0.59
N ALA A 133 23.95 -10.16 1.70
CA ALA A 133 23.26 -11.32 2.24
C ALA A 133 21.81 -11.01 2.69
N LEU A 134 21.52 -9.78 3.12
CA LEU A 134 20.19 -9.36 3.56
C LEU A 134 19.28 -8.85 2.43
N GLU A 135 19.75 -8.77 1.17
CA GLU A 135 18.98 -8.21 0.06
C GLU A 135 17.58 -8.83 -0.08
N ASN A 136 17.51 -10.16 -0.06
CA ASN A 136 16.24 -10.89 -0.16
C ASN A 136 15.31 -10.61 1.02
N VAL A 137 15.86 -10.40 2.22
CA VAL A 137 15.09 -10.02 3.41
C VAL A 137 14.48 -8.64 3.23
N ARG A 138 15.28 -7.66 2.79
CA ARG A 138 14.82 -6.28 2.56
C ARG A 138 13.70 -6.22 1.51
N ASP A 139 13.87 -6.96 0.42
CA ASP A 139 12.87 -7.06 -0.63
C ASP A 139 11.59 -7.73 -0.11
N ALA A 140 11.70 -8.81 0.67
CA ALA A 140 10.54 -9.49 1.25
C ALA A 140 9.77 -8.59 2.24
N ILE A 141 10.47 -7.80 3.05
CA ILE A 141 9.86 -6.77 3.93
C ILE A 141 9.07 -5.75 3.10
N LEU A 142 9.63 -5.28 1.98
CA LEU A 142 8.92 -4.36 1.10
C LEU A 142 7.71 -5.01 0.42
N ARG A 143 7.78 -6.30 0.05
CA ARG A 143 6.65 -7.02 -0.54
C ARG A 143 5.48 -7.20 0.43
N ILE A 144 5.72 -7.59 1.68
CA ILE A 144 4.63 -7.65 2.67
C ILE A 144 4.02 -6.26 2.91
N THR A 145 4.85 -5.21 2.88
CA THR A 145 4.41 -3.82 3.01
C THR A 145 3.53 -3.38 1.82
N PHE A 146 3.86 -3.80 0.60
CA PHE A 146 3.04 -3.57 -0.59
C PHE A 146 1.64 -4.14 -0.45
N TYR A 147 1.53 -5.41 -0.02
CA TYR A 147 0.23 -6.05 0.19
C TYR A 147 -0.53 -5.45 1.38
N TRP A 148 0.16 -5.04 2.45
CA TRP A 148 -0.48 -4.32 3.56
C TRP A 148 -1.16 -3.02 3.11
N TYR A 149 -0.47 -2.20 2.30
CA TYR A 149 -1.02 -0.93 1.82
C TYR A 149 -2.08 -1.10 0.72
N ASN A 150 -2.06 -2.20 -0.02
CA ASN A 150 -3.17 -2.51 -0.91
C ASN A 150 -4.36 -3.06 -0.11
N PHE A 151 -4.12 -3.93 0.88
CA PHE A 151 -5.17 -4.52 1.72
C PHE A 151 -5.90 -3.44 2.55
N MET A 152 -5.15 -2.53 3.18
CA MET A 152 -5.64 -1.51 4.13
C MET A 152 -6.54 -2.12 5.22
N PRO A 153 -6.02 -3.03 6.06
CA PRO A 153 -6.84 -3.85 6.96
C PRO A 153 -7.52 -3.09 8.11
N LEU A 154 -7.08 -1.87 8.42
CA LEU A 154 -7.56 -1.13 9.57
C LEU A 154 -8.56 -0.08 9.13
N SER A 155 -9.63 0.11 9.91
CA SER A 155 -10.61 1.17 9.63
C SER A 155 -9.98 2.56 9.60
N ARG A 156 -8.91 2.78 10.37
CA ARG A 156 -8.09 4.00 10.36
C ARG A 156 -6.64 3.65 10.69
N GLY A 157 -5.70 4.39 10.10
CA GLY A 157 -4.29 4.33 10.48
C GLY A 157 -3.44 3.25 9.80
N SER A 158 -3.98 2.49 8.84
CA SER A 158 -3.20 1.48 8.09
C SER A 158 -1.90 2.01 7.52
N ALA A 159 -1.88 3.25 7.02
CA ALA A 159 -0.65 3.86 6.52
C ALA A 159 0.44 4.01 7.59
N ALA A 160 0.08 4.53 8.77
CA ALA A 160 1.02 4.74 9.86
C ALA A 160 1.47 3.40 10.46
N VAL A 161 0.53 2.49 10.72
CA VAL A 161 0.84 1.15 11.25
C VAL A 161 1.69 0.35 10.27
N GLY A 162 1.38 0.40 8.97
CA GLY A 162 2.18 -0.26 7.94
C GLY A 162 3.62 0.23 7.91
N PHE A 163 3.83 1.55 8.06
CA PHE A 163 5.17 2.11 8.13
C PHE A 163 5.91 1.71 9.42
N VAL A 164 5.22 1.68 10.57
CA VAL A 164 5.81 1.21 11.83
C VAL A 164 6.21 -0.27 11.74
N VAL A 165 5.36 -1.12 11.16
CA VAL A 165 5.67 -2.54 10.95
C VAL A 165 6.84 -2.71 10.00
N LEU A 166 6.86 -1.96 8.88
CA LEU A 166 7.99 -1.90 7.96
C LEU A 166 9.31 -1.61 8.69
N LEU A 167 9.36 -0.55 9.49
CA LEU A 167 10.54 -0.19 10.27
C LEU A 167 10.90 -1.25 11.31
N GLY A 168 9.90 -1.80 12.01
CA GLY A 168 10.10 -2.85 13.01
C GLY A 168 10.66 -4.14 12.40
N LEU A 169 10.27 -4.50 11.18
CA LEU A 169 10.82 -5.65 10.46
C LEU A 169 12.27 -5.44 10.05
N PHE A 170 12.62 -4.25 9.54
CA PHE A 170 14.03 -3.91 9.28
C PHE A 170 14.84 -3.97 10.58
N LEU A 171 14.31 -3.39 11.66
CA LEU A 171 14.93 -3.41 12.96
C LEU A 171 15.15 -4.85 13.45
N ALA A 172 14.14 -5.71 13.36
CA ALA A 172 14.26 -7.12 13.75
C ALA A 172 15.36 -7.87 12.97
N ALA A 173 15.71 -7.40 11.77
CA ALA A 173 16.75 -7.94 10.91
C ALA A 173 18.07 -7.14 10.97
N ASN A 174 18.37 -6.46 12.08
CA ASN A 174 19.64 -5.71 12.28
C ASN A 174 19.83 -4.49 11.39
N MET A 175 18.74 -3.92 10.87
CA MET A 175 18.76 -2.74 9.99
C MET A 175 17.93 -1.61 10.58
N GLU A 176 18.56 -0.55 11.04
CA GLU A 176 17.88 0.65 11.53
C GLU A 176 17.75 1.67 10.41
N PHE A 177 16.53 2.16 10.21
CA PHE A 177 16.28 3.32 9.37
C PHE A 177 16.59 4.59 10.15
N THR A 178 17.54 5.40 9.67
CA THR A 178 18.05 6.57 10.42
C THR A 178 17.70 7.92 9.81
N GLU A 179 17.00 7.93 8.69
CA GLU A 179 16.65 9.16 7.98
C GLU A 179 15.14 9.48 8.06
N SER A 180 14.69 10.41 7.23
CA SER A 180 13.28 10.75 7.07
C SER A 180 12.78 10.30 5.70
N ILE A 181 11.47 10.06 5.59
CA ILE A 181 10.84 9.83 4.29
C ILE A 181 11.11 11.06 3.40
N PRO A 182 11.58 10.89 2.15
CA PRO A 182 11.84 12.01 1.25
C PRO A 182 10.60 12.90 1.07
N GLN A 183 10.84 14.20 0.91
CA GLN A 183 9.75 15.15 0.70
C GLN A 183 8.93 14.77 -0.54
N GLY A 184 7.60 14.75 -0.37
CA GLY A 184 6.67 14.40 -1.45
C GLY A 184 6.39 12.90 -1.60
N VAL A 185 7.16 12.03 -0.94
CA VAL A 185 6.90 10.58 -0.93
C VAL A 185 5.85 10.24 0.13
N GLN A 186 4.87 9.43 -0.26
CA GLN A 186 3.95 8.78 0.67
C GLN A 186 3.93 7.29 0.34
N VAL A 187 4.53 6.46 1.20
CA VAL A 187 4.82 5.05 0.92
C VAL A 187 3.57 4.25 0.56
N ASP A 188 2.44 4.54 1.20
CA ASP A 188 1.17 3.87 0.90
C ASP A 188 0.64 4.23 -0.49
N TRP A 189 0.83 5.46 -0.95
CA TRP A 189 0.47 5.86 -2.31
C TRP A 189 1.34 5.22 -3.37
N GLU A 190 2.63 5.02 -3.09
CA GLU A 190 3.50 4.26 -3.98
C GLU A 190 2.98 2.83 -4.17
N ALA A 191 2.44 2.21 -3.11
CA ALA A 191 1.85 0.87 -3.23
C ALA A 191 0.47 0.89 -3.94
N ILE A 192 -0.42 1.83 -3.59
CA ILE A 192 -1.79 1.91 -4.13
C ILE A 192 -1.80 2.19 -5.64
N LEU A 193 -0.84 2.98 -6.12
CA LEU A 193 -0.77 3.43 -7.51
C LEU A 193 0.16 2.57 -8.38
N THR A 194 0.73 1.51 -7.83
CA THR A 194 1.60 0.57 -8.55
C THR A 194 0.93 -0.80 -8.67
N PHE A 195 1.04 -1.44 -9.83
CA PHE A 195 0.31 -2.68 -10.12
C PHE A 195 1.00 -3.95 -9.63
N ASP A 196 2.32 -3.94 -9.47
CA ASP A 196 3.09 -5.10 -9.04
C ASP A 196 4.07 -4.75 -7.90
N SER A 197 4.35 -5.74 -7.07
CA SER A 197 5.18 -5.57 -5.88
C SER A 197 6.64 -5.26 -6.23
N SER A 198 7.16 -5.75 -7.37
CA SER A 198 8.53 -5.49 -7.82
C SER A 198 8.75 -4.02 -8.17
N SER A 199 7.83 -3.42 -8.92
CA SER A 199 7.86 -1.98 -9.23
C SER A 199 7.79 -1.12 -7.96
N PHE A 200 7.00 -1.52 -6.96
CA PHE A 200 6.96 -0.87 -5.66
C PHE A 200 8.29 -0.99 -4.91
N VAL A 201 8.85 -2.20 -4.83
CA VAL A 201 10.15 -2.46 -4.19
C VAL A 201 11.23 -1.57 -4.81
N GLU A 202 11.34 -1.55 -6.14
CA GLU A 202 12.32 -0.72 -6.87
C GLU A 202 12.14 0.78 -6.64
N SER A 203 10.90 1.26 -6.47
CA SER A 203 10.63 2.66 -6.14
C SER A 203 11.11 3.02 -4.73
N ILE A 204 10.77 2.20 -3.74
CA ILE A 204 11.08 2.46 -2.33
C ILE A 204 12.57 2.24 -2.03
N LYS A 205 13.17 1.19 -2.60
CA LYS A 205 14.58 0.81 -2.45
C LYS A 205 15.54 1.99 -2.68
N LYS A 206 15.26 2.82 -3.68
CA LYS A 206 16.11 3.96 -4.10
C LYS A 206 16.45 4.94 -2.98
N TRP A 207 15.54 5.14 -2.03
CA TRP A 207 15.74 6.06 -0.92
C TRP A 207 15.81 5.33 0.43
N LEU A 208 15.13 4.19 0.57
CA LEU A 208 15.09 3.47 1.83
C LEU A 208 16.41 2.75 2.11
N TYR A 209 16.98 2.03 1.13
CA TYR A 209 18.17 1.21 1.39
C TYR A 209 19.40 2.04 1.75
N PRO A 210 19.70 3.17 1.08
CA PRO A 210 20.80 4.04 1.49
C PRO A 210 20.67 4.60 2.92
N ALA A 211 19.45 4.68 3.44
CA ALA A 211 19.15 5.20 4.78
C ALA A 211 19.19 4.12 5.90
N LEU A 212 19.39 2.85 5.54
CA LEU A 212 19.53 1.75 6.49
C LEU A 212 20.96 1.68 7.03
N LYS A 213 21.10 1.47 8.34
CA LYS A 213 22.37 1.19 9.00
C LYS A 213 22.30 -0.12 9.74
N VAL A 214 23.39 -0.87 9.68
CA VAL A 214 23.54 -2.07 10.50
C VAL A 214 23.58 -1.65 11.96
N THR A 215 22.80 -2.33 12.80
CA THR A 215 22.85 -2.14 14.24
C THR A 215 22.42 -3.41 14.96
N THR A 216 23.01 -3.61 16.14
CA THR A 216 22.68 -4.69 17.09
C THR A 216 22.51 -4.11 18.48
N SER A 217 22.21 -2.80 18.60
CA SER A 217 22.17 -2.07 19.87
C SER A 217 21.13 -2.63 20.86
N TRP A 218 20.12 -3.33 20.37
CA TRP A 218 19.09 -4.00 21.17
C TRP A 218 19.44 -5.42 21.63
N LYS A 219 20.59 -5.97 21.24
CA LYS A 219 21.00 -7.32 21.67
C LYS A 219 21.08 -7.46 23.20
N ASP A 220 21.30 -6.33 23.89
CA ASP A 220 21.45 -6.26 25.34
C ASP A 220 20.10 -5.94 26.03
N TYR A 221 19.01 -5.72 25.27
CA TYR A 221 17.68 -5.60 25.85
C TYR A 221 17.17 -6.97 26.32
N PRO A 222 16.47 -7.01 27.47
CA PRO A 222 15.97 -8.26 28.00
C PRO A 222 14.85 -8.80 27.11
N ASP A 223 14.77 -10.13 27.04
CA ASP A 223 13.69 -10.80 26.32
C ASP A 223 12.33 -10.37 26.88
N VAL A 224 11.38 -10.06 25.98
CA VAL A 224 10.06 -9.53 26.36
C VAL A 224 9.31 -10.53 27.23
N ALA A 225 9.33 -11.82 26.89
CA ALA A 225 8.63 -12.85 27.66
C ALA A 225 9.28 -13.07 29.04
N SER A 226 10.60 -12.88 29.15
CA SER A 226 11.31 -12.91 30.43
C SER A 226 11.02 -11.69 31.32
N THR A 227 10.69 -10.54 30.71
CA THR A 227 10.48 -9.26 31.42
C THR A 227 9.03 -9.06 31.85
N PHE A 228 8.07 -9.47 31.01
CA PHE A 228 6.65 -9.22 31.20
C PHE A 228 5.89 -10.54 31.32
N SER A 229 5.61 -10.95 32.55
CA SER A 229 4.96 -12.23 32.85
C SER A 229 3.48 -12.31 32.43
N THR A 230 2.85 -11.17 32.09
CA THR A 230 1.45 -11.11 31.65
C THR A 230 1.25 -10.08 30.54
N THR A 231 0.25 -10.27 29.68
CA THR A 231 -0.17 -9.26 28.70
C THR A 231 -0.55 -7.94 29.37
N GLY A 232 -1.15 -7.99 30.56
CA GLY A 232 -1.47 -6.80 31.37
C GLY A 232 -0.21 -6.00 31.75
N SER A 233 0.90 -6.67 32.06
CA SER A 233 2.17 -5.98 32.37
C SER A 233 2.81 -5.30 31.15
N VAL A 234 2.66 -5.90 29.95
CA VAL A 234 3.08 -5.25 28.69
C VAL A 234 2.24 -3.99 28.45
N ILE A 235 0.91 -4.09 28.57
CA ILE A 235 0.02 -2.93 28.38
C ILE A 235 0.34 -1.84 29.40
N ALA A 236 0.53 -2.19 30.68
CA ALA A 236 0.88 -1.24 31.72
C ALA A 236 2.16 -0.48 31.38
N ALA A 237 3.22 -1.19 30.97
CA ALA A 237 4.49 -0.58 30.57
C ALA A 237 4.37 0.35 29.35
N LEU A 238 3.58 -0.04 28.35
CA LEU A 238 3.32 0.78 27.15
C LEU A 238 2.37 1.96 27.42
N SER A 239 1.57 1.89 28.48
CA SER A 239 0.60 2.93 28.86
C SER A 239 1.15 3.92 29.87
N SER A 240 2.22 3.57 30.59
CA SER A 240 2.95 4.48 31.48
C SER A 240 3.84 5.43 30.69
N TYR A 241 3.23 6.44 30.07
CA TYR A 241 3.92 7.66 29.67
C TYR A 241 4.12 8.54 30.90
N ASN A 242 5.35 8.64 31.41
CA ASN A 242 5.75 9.81 32.19
C ASN A 242 6.09 10.92 31.20
N ASN A 243 5.34 12.02 31.24
CA ASN A 243 5.74 13.29 30.59
C ASN A 243 7.04 13.81 31.19
#